data_AF-A0A8R1XSJ6-F1
#
_entry.id   AF-A0A8R1XSJ6-F1
#
_cell.length_a   1.000
_cell.length_b   1.000
_cell.length_c   1.000
_cell.angle_alpha   90.00
_cell.angle_beta   90.00
_cell.angle_gamma   90.00
#
_symmetry.space_group_name_H-M   'P 1'
#
loop_
_entity.id
_entity.type
_entity.pdbx_description
1 polymer ?
#
loop_
_entity_poly.entity_id
_entity_poly.type
_entity_poly.pdbx_seq_one_letter_code
_entity_poly.pdbx_strand_id
1 'polypeptide(L)'
;MIRSYYIIVLFLILFVTCNEGNTTNVDIRDEKHVVIKYVAVLLFIFFLLYSNISNSLMATVLFCRRQDNPYSQAFVLIALQLFISNFASFIPQIVVVLPEILQNQNSTNVNQTAWINKSFSTFNTFSIFAVLHFSLLLTWNRFVAFVLPKYNAFFESTRKRERHK
;
A
#
# COMPACT_ATOMS: atom_id res chain seq x y z
N MET A 1 -15.23 9.27 11.68
CA MET A 1 -15.50 8.09 10.83
C MET A 1 -16.53 8.40 9.73
N ILE A 2 -17.67 8.99 10.08
CA ILE A 2 -18.79 9.34 9.17
C ILE A 2 -18.35 10.15 7.93
N ARG A 3 -17.53 11.19 8.10
CA ARG A 3 -17.08 12.06 6.99
C ARG A 3 -16.27 11.32 5.91
N SER A 4 -15.46 10.33 6.29
CA SER A 4 -14.64 9.56 5.34
C SER A 4 -15.50 8.60 4.52
N TYR A 5 -16.53 8.03 5.14
CA TYR A 5 -17.47 7.13 4.46
C TYR A 5 -18.25 7.87 3.36
N TYR A 6 -18.73 9.09 3.65
CA TYR A 6 -19.41 9.91 2.64
C TYR A 6 -18.55 10.23 1.42
N ILE A 7 -17.25 10.50 1.62
CA ILE A 7 -16.34 10.76 0.49
C ILE A 7 -16.20 9.51 -0.38
N ILE A 8 -16.02 8.33 0.24
CA ILE A 8 -15.92 7.05 -0.48
C ILE A 8 -17.22 6.75 -1.25
N VAL A 9 -18.36 6.91 -0.59
CA VAL A 9 -19.68 6.71 -1.21
C VAL A 9 -19.92 7.70 -2.34
N LEU A 10 -19.54 8.97 -2.19
CA LEU A 10 -19.66 9.97 -3.25
C LEU A 10 -18.80 9.59 -4.46
N PHE A 11 -17.57 9.11 -4.24
CA PHE A 11 -16.72 8.60 -5.31
C PHE A 11 -17.31 7.38 -6.01
N LEU A 12 -17.86 6.43 -5.25
CA LEU A 12 -18.52 5.25 -5.78
C LEU A 12 -19.78 5.62 -6.59
N ILE A 13 -20.59 6.54 -6.08
CA ILE A 13 -21.78 7.04 -6.79
C ILE A 13 -21.34 7.75 -8.07
N LEU A 14 -20.35 8.65 -8.03
CA LEU A 14 -19.84 9.34 -9.21
C LEU A 14 -19.34 8.34 -10.27
N PHE A 15 -18.63 7.29 -9.84
CA PHE A 15 -18.16 6.22 -10.73
C PHE A 15 -19.31 5.42 -11.35
N VAL A 16 -20.31 5.05 -10.56
CA VAL A 16 -21.49 4.30 -11.02
C VAL A 16 -22.34 5.15 -11.97
N THR A 17 -22.65 6.39 -11.61
CA THR A 17 -23.45 7.31 -12.42
C THR A 17 -22.77 7.61 -13.76
N CYS A 18 -21.44 7.70 -13.80
CA CYS A 18 -20.71 7.87 -15.05
C CYS A 18 -20.79 6.62 -15.96
N ASN A 19 -20.93 5.43 -15.37
CA ASN A 19 -21.00 4.17 -16.11
C ASN A 19 -22.38 3.93 -16.76
N GLU A 20 -23.44 4.56 -16.23
CA GLU A 20 -24.87 4.32 -16.55
C GLU A 20 -25.46 5.30 -17.59
N GLY A 21 -24.67 6.25 -18.12
CA GLY A 21 -25.11 7.24 -19.10
C GLY A 21 -24.96 6.85 -20.58
N ASN A 22 -26.12 6.70 -21.25
CA ASN A 22 -26.42 6.86 -22.69
C ASN A 22 -25.95 5.83 -23.73
N THR A 23 -26.96 5.21 -24.35
CA THR A 23 -26.94 4.38 -25.54
C THR A 23 -27.01 5.24 -26.83
N THR A 24 -25.90 5.82 -27.28
CA THR A 24 -25.71 6.28 -28.68
C THR A 24 -24.29 5.94 -29.14
N ASN A 25 -24.19 5.30 -30.31
CA ASN A 25 -23.47 4.02 -30.42
C ASN A 25 -21.99 4.07 -30.89
N VAL A 26 -21.33 5.24 -30.98
CA VAL A 26 -19.92 5.29 -31.45
C VAL A 26 -19.07 6.36 -30.73
N ASP A 27 -19.63 7.52 -30.38
CA ASP A 27 -18.86 8.63 -29.77
C ASP A 27 -18.72 8.50 -28.24
N ILE A 28 -19.77 8.02 -27.56
CA ILE A 28 -19.82 7.85 -26.09
C ILE A 28 -18.78 6.85 -25.58
N ARG A 29 -18.36 5.90 -26.43
CA ARG A 29 -17.40 4.87 -26.02
C ARG A 29 -16.04 5.49 -25.70
N ASP A 30 -15.58 6.46 -26.50
CA ASP A 30 -14.29 7.12 -26.27
C ASP A 30 -14.38 8.03 -25.03
N GLU A 31 -15.46 8.80 -24.90
CA GLU A 31 -15.71 9.61 -23.69
C GLU A 31 -15.70 8.76 -22.41
N LYS A 32 -16.39 7.62 -22.42
CA LYS A 32 -16.42 6.69 -21.29
C LYS A 32 -15.04 6.11 -20.99
N HIS A 33 -14.26 5.74 -22.01
CA HIS A 33 -12.89 5.28 -21.82
C HIS A 33 -12.01 6.36 -21.18
N VAL A 34 -12.15 7.60 -21.62
CA VAL A 34 -11.43 8.76 -21.06
C VAL A 34 -11.82 8.99 -19.59
N VAL A 35 -13.11 8.99 -19.25
CA VAL A 35 -13.52 9.20 -17.86
C VAL A 35 -13.05 8.08 -16.94
N ILE A 36 -13.14 6.81 -17.37
CA ILE A 36 -12.62 5.68 -16.58
C ILE A 36 -11.13 5.85 -16.31
N LYS A 37 -10.33 6.27 -17.30
CA LYS A 37 -8.90 6.55 -17.12
C LYS A 37 -8.67 7.64 -16.07
N TYR A 38 -9.38 8.76 -16.15
CA TYR A 38 -9.27 9.84 -15.17
C TYR A 38 -9.64 9.40 -13.76
N VAL A 39 -10.73 8.64 -13.60
CA VAL A 39 -11.13 8.13 -12.28
C VAL A 39 -10.08 7.16 -11.74
N ALA A 40 -9.54 6.27 -12.57
CA ALA A 40 -8.50 5.33 -12.16
C ALA A 40 -7.23 6.07 -11.70
N VAL A 41 -6.78 7.09 -12.43
CA VAL A 41 -5.64 7.94 -12.05
C VAL A 41 -5.91 8.68 -10.75
N LEU A 42 -7.11 9.24 -10.57
CA LEU A 42 -7.49 9.97 -9.37
C LEU A 42 -7.52 9.06 -8.14
N LEU A 43 -8.10 7.85 -8.26
CA LEU A 43 -8.08 6.84 -7.21
C LEU A 43 -6.65 6.41 -6.89
N PHE A 44 -5.80 6.22 -7.90
CA PHE A 44 -4.40 5.87 -7.73
C PHE A 44 -3.65 6.92 -6.90
N ILE A 45 -3.80 8.20 -7.23
CA ILE A 45 -3.22 9.32 -6.47
C ILE A 45 -3.75 9.32 -5.03
N PHE A 46 -5.06 9.14 -4.84
CA PHE A 46 -5.67 9.10 -3.51
C PHE A 46 -5.11 7.97 -2.64
N PHE A 47 -4.99 6.74 -3.18
CA PHE A 47 -4.43 5.61 -2.46
C PHE A 47 -2.95 5.78 -2.13
N LEU A 48 -2.16 6.33 -3.08
CA LEU A 48 -0.77 6.68 -2.83
C LEU A 48 -0.64 7.68 -1.69
N LEU A 49 -1.40 8.77 -1.71
CA LEU A 49 -1.36 9.78 -0.65
C LEU A 49 -1.80 9.20 0.70
N TYR A 50 -2.90 8.45 0.73
CA TYR A 50 -3.40 7.81 1.94
C TYR A 50 -2.35 6.88 2.56
N SER A 51 -1.72 6.05 1.73
CA SER A 51 -0.70 5.12 2.20
C SER A 51 0.58 5.84 2.63
N ASN A 52 1.03 6.87 1.91
CA ASN A 52 2.18 7.69 2.34
C ASN A 52 1.91 8.38 3.69
N ILE A 53 0.74 8.99 3.87
CA ILE A 53 0.37 9.69 5.11
C ILE A 53 0.29 8.70 6.28
N SER A 54 -0.41 7.58 6.10
CA SER A 54 -0.57 6.57 7.16
C SER A 54 0.76 5.92 7.56
N ASN A 55 1.60 5.58 6.58
CA ASN A 55 2.94 5.04 6.80
C ASN A 55 3.88 6.07 7.44
N SER A 56 3.82 7.34 7.05
CA SER A 56 4.61 8.43 7.65
C SER A 56 4.18 8.71 9.09
N LEU A 57 2.88 8.65 9.39
CA LEU A 57 2.38 8.76 10.75
C LEU A 57 2.90 7.62 11.63
N MET A 58 2.88 6.38 11.12
CA MET A 58 3.45 5.22 11.82
C MET A 58 4.95 5.40 12.06
N ALA A 59 5.71 5.80 11.05
CA ALA A 59 7.15 6.06 11.16
C ALA A 59 7.44 7.16 12.20
N THR A 60 6.67 8.25 12.18
CA THR A 60 6.79 9.36 13.14
C THR A 60 6.56 8.86 14.57
N VAL A 61 5.51 8.07 14.81
CA VAL A 61 5.24 7.47 16.12
C VAL A 61 6.38 6.56 16.59
N LEU A 62 6.99 5.81 15.68
CA LEU A 62 8.07 4.88 16.01
C LEU A 62 9.42 5.58 16.27
N PHE A 63 9.78 6.56 15.43
CA PHE A 63 11.09 7.21 15.46
C PHE A 63 11.15 8.43 16.37
N CYS A 64 10.12 9.29 16.38
CA CYS A 64 10.13 10.49 17.20
C CYS A 64 9.95 10.19 18.69
N ARG A 65 9.31 9.07 19.05
CA ARG A 65 9.14 8.66 20.46
C ARG A 65 10.20 7.71 20.98
N ARG A 66 11.31 7.47 20.25
CA ARG A 66 12.31 6.43 20.57
C ARG A 66 12.78 6.41 22.03
N GLN A 67 12.80 7.55 22.71
CA GLN A 67 13.25 7.68 24.10
C GLN A 67 12.22 7.21 25.14
N ASP A 68 10.93 7.29 24.81
CA ASP A 68 9.79 6.84 25.64
C ASP A 68 9.03 5.68 24.97
N ASN A 69 9.63 5.03 23.98
CA ASN A 69 8.90 4.10 23.13
C ASN A 69 8.67 2.76 23.87
N PRO A 70 7.43 2.38 24.20
CA PRO A 70 7.14 1.10 24.85
C PRO A 70 7.27 -0.09 23.87
N TYR A 71 7.45 0.17 22.57
CA TYR A 71 7.52 -0.90 21.56
C TYR A 71 8.87 -1.61 21.57
N SER A 72 8.82 -2.94 21.46
CA SER A 72 10.02 -3.77 21.33
C SER A 72 10.81 -3.43 20.06
N GLN A 73 12.13 -3.64 20.08
CA GLN A 73 12.96 -3.47 18.88
C GLN A 73 12.46 -4.32 17.71
N ALA A 74 11.96 -5.54 17.99
CA ALA A 74 11.35 -6.41 16.99
C ALA A 74 10.13 -5.76 16.32
N PHE A 75 9.26 -5.12 17.11
CA PHE A 75 8.09 -4.39 16.57
C PHE A 75 8.53 -3.27 15.61
N VAL A 76 9.53 -2.48 15.99
CA VAL A 76 10.04 -1.37 15.16
C VAL A 76 10.61 -1.90 13.85
N LEU A 77 11.39 -2.99 13.89
CA LEU A 77 11.97 -3.61 12.70
C LEU A 77 10.90 -4.18 11.77
N ILE A 78 9.91 -4.90 12.31
CA ILE A 78 8.80 -5.43 11.51
C ILE A 78 8.00 -4.28 10.85
N ALA A 79 7.72 -3.22 11.60
CA ALA A 79 7.01 -2.06 11.07
C ALA A 79 7.80 -1.33 9.96
N LEU A 80 9.13 -1.23 10.11
CA LEU A 80 9.99 -0.67 9.06
C LEU A 80 10.01 -1.54 7.81
N GLN A 81 10.06 -2.86 7.95
CA GLN A 81 10.00 -3.78 6.81
C GLN A 81 8.64 -3.73 6.10
N LEU A 82 7.55 -3.57 6.86
CA LEU A 82 6.22 -3.35 6.31
C LEU A 82 6.15 -2.04 5.52
N PHE A 83 6.76 -0.96 6.05
CA PHE A 83 6.90 0.32 5.34
C PHE A 83 7.62 0.12 4.02
N ILE A 84 8.82 -0.48 4.03
CA ILE A 84 9.63 -0.72 2.81
C ILE A 84 8.84 -1.56 1.80
N SER A 85 8.15 -2.60 2.25
CA SER A 85 7.36 -3.49 1.38
C SER A 85 6.17 -2.77 0.73
N ASN A 86 5.49 -1.90 1.49
CA ASN A 86 4.42 -1.06 0.95
C ASN A 86 4.94 -0.11 -0.13
N PHE A 87 6.08 0.56 0.11
CA PHE A 87 6.69 1.45 -0.89
C PHE A 87 7.18 0.68 -2.13
N ALA A 88 7.77 -0.50 -1.94
CA ALA A 88 8.16 -1.38 -3.04
C ALA A 88 6.95 -1.73 -3.93
N SER A 89 5.77 -1.97 -3.33
CA SER A 89 4.54 -2.26 -4.10
C SER A 89 4.07 -1.11 -4.99
N PHE A 90 4.47 0.14 -4.73
CA PHE A 90 4.11 1.27 -5.60
C PHE A 90 4.90 1.31 -6.89
N ILE A 91 6.12 0.77 -6.90
CA ILE A 91 6.98 0.86 -8.09
C ILE A 91 6.33 0.15 -9.28
N PRO A 92 5.84 -1.11 -9.19
CA PRO A 92 5.07 -1.74 -10.26
C PRO A 92 3.83 -0.95 -10.66
N GLN A 93 3.13 -0.35 -9.69
CA GLN A 93 1.90 0.34 -9.98
C GLN A 93 2.15 1.64 -10.76
N ILE A 94 3.21 2.39 -10.42
CA ILE A 94 3.61 3.61 -11.13
C ILE A 94 4.21 3.28 -12.50
N VAL A 95 4.99 2.20 -12.62
CA VAL A 95 5.76 1.90 -13.85
C VAL A 95 4.97 1.06 -14.85
N VAL A 96 4.09 0.17 -14.40
CA VAL A 96 3.31 -0.70 -15.29
C VAL A 96 1.86 -0.28 -15.33
N VAL A 97 1.19 -0.29 -14.19
CA VAL A 97 -0.28 -0.12 -14.14
C VAL A 97 -0.69 1.26 -14.63
N LEU A 98 -0.01 2.32 -14.18
CA LEU A 98 -0.34 3.69 -14.55
C LEU A 98 -0.12 3.96 -16.06
N PRO A 99 1.03 3.60 -16.67
CA PRO A 99 1.20 3.71 -18.11
C PRO A 99 0.23 2.84 -18.91
N GLU A 100 -0.07 1.62 -18.46
CA GLU A 100 -1.02 0.73 -19.13
C GLU A 100 -2.43 1.31 -19.14
N ILE A 101 -2.86 1.94 -18.04
CA ILE A 101 -4.13 2.68 -17.98
C ILE A 101 -4.11 3.90 -18.91
N LEU A 102 -2.99 4.63 -18.99
CA LEU A 102 -2.90 5.85 -19.79
C LEU A 102 -2.77 5.57 -21.30
N GLN A 103 -2.12 4.49 -21.71
CA GLN A 103 -1.89 4.19 -23.13
C GLN A 103 -3.20 3.97 -23.90
N ASN A 104 -3.29 4.57 -25.09
CA ASN A 104 -4.25 4.18 -26.13
C ASN A 104 -3.63 3.03 -26.94
N GLN A 105 -4.43 2.09 -27.43
CA GLN A 105 -4.07 0.74 -27.96
C GLN A 105 -2.97 0.64 -29.06
N ASN A 106 -2.26 1.72 -29.40
CA ASN A 106 -1.41 1.82 -30.59
C ASN A 106 0.11 1.85 -30.32
N SER A 107 0.60 1.37 -29.17
CA SER A 107 2.05 1.39 -28.91
C SER A 107 2.76 0.17 -29.52
N THR A 108 3.49 0.42 -30.61
CA THR A 108 4.32 -0.51 -31.41
C THR A 108 5.50 -1.18 -30.66
N ASN A 109 5.57 -1.08 -29.33
CA ASN A 109 6.71 -1.50 -28.52
C ASN A 109 6.43 -2.77 -27.69
N VAL A 110 5.58 -3.67 -28.22
CA VAL A 110 5.04 -4.86 -27.53
C VAL A 110 6.12 -5.70 -26.84
N ASN A 111 7.29 -5.90 -27.47
CA ASN A 111 8.32 -6.75 -26.89
C ASN A 111 9.03 -6.10 -25.69
N GLN A 112 9.31 -4.80 -25.76
CA GLN A 112 9.97 -4.09 -24.65
C GLN A 112 9.02 -3.92 -23.46
N THR A 113 7.75 -3.61 -23.73
CA THR A 113 6.72 -3.51 -22.69
C THR A 113 6.45 -4.88 -22.04
N ALA A 114 6.48 -5.98 -22.80
CA ALA A 114 6.27 -7.32 -22.25
C ALA A 114 7.32 -7.71 -21.20
N TRP A 115 8.61 -7.47 -21.44
CA TRP A 115 9.66 -7.80 -20.46
C TRP A 115 9.59 -6.94 -19.20
N ILE A 116 9.32 -5.64 -19.37
CA ILE A 116 9.09 -4.70 -18.27
C ILE A 116 7.89 -5.17 -17.44
N ASN A 117 6.75 -5.40 -18.09
CA ASN A 117 5.51 -5.83 -17.43
C ASN A 117 5.70 -7.15 -16.68
N LYS A 118 6.39 -8.13 -17.27
CA LYS A 118 6.70 -9.41 -16.59
C LYS A 118 7.56 -9.21 -15.35
N SER A 119 8.61 -8.40 -15.45
CA SER A 119 9.54 -8.13 -14.35
C SER A 119 8.84 -7.42 -13.19
N PHE A 120 8.07 -6.38 -13.50
CA PHE A 120 7.31 -5.62 -12.50
C PHE A 120 6.10 -6.38 -11.95
N SER A 121 5.44 -7.22 -12.74
CA SER A 121 4.38 -8.12 -12.25
C SER A 121 4.95 -9.08 -11.21
N THR A 122 6.10 -9.68 -11.49
CA THR A 122 6.82 -10.53 -10.54
C THR A 122 7.19 -9.77 -9.28
N PHE A 123 7.75 -8.57 -9.41
CA PHE A 123 8.10 -7.70 -8.27
C PHE A 123 6.88 -7.29 -7.43
N ASN A 124 5.73 -7.03 -8.08
CA ASN A 124 4.47 -6.74 -7.41
C ASN A 124 4.01 -7.93 -6.56
N THR A 125 4.05 -9.15 -7.11
CA THR A 125 3.74 -10.38 -6.39
C THR A 125 4.63 -10.53 -5.15
N PHE A 126 5.95 -10.37 -5.30
CA PHE A 126 6.88 -10.40 -4.16
C PHE A 126 6.55 -9.34 -3.10
N SER A 127 6.22 -8.12 -3.52
CA SER A 127 5.87 -7.02 -2.61
C SER A 127 4.59 -7.32 -1.83
N ILE A 128 3.56 -7.86 -2.49
CA ILE A 128 2.30 -8.27 -1.84
C ILE A 128 2.57 -9.39 -0.83
N PHE A 129 3.35 -10.40 -1.20
CA PHE A 129 3.75 -11.46 -0.29
C PHE A 129 4.52 -10.91 0.92
N ALA A 130 5.44 -9.97 0.72
CA ALA A 130 6.18 -9.34 1.80
C ALA A 130 5.24 -8.58 2.75
N VAL A 131 4.30 -7.77 2.23
CA VAL A 131 3.30 -7.07 3.03
C VAL A 131 2.47 -8.05 3.87
N LEU A 132 2.01 -9.16 3.28
CA LEU A 132 1.27 -10.20 4.00
C LEU A 132 2.11 -10.84 5.12
N HIS A 133 3.35 -11.24 4.83
CA HIS A 133 4.23 -11.86 5.82
C HIS A 133 4.58 -10.91 6.96
N PHE A 134 4.94 -9.66 6.67
CA PHE A 134 5.25 -8.69 7.73
C PHE A 134 4.00 -8.27 8.51
N SER A 135 2.82 -8.22 7.89
CA SER A 135 1.56 -8.00 8.61
C SER A 135 1.23 -9.16 9.55
N LEU A 136 1.48 -10.40 9.12
CA LEU A 136 1.35 -11.58 9.96
C LEU A 136 2.33 -11.54 11.13
N LEU A 137 3.61 -11.25 10.87
CA LEU A 137 4.63 -11.09 11.91
C LEU A 137 4.28 -9.99 12.90
N LEU A 138 3.72 -8.86 12.43
CA LEU A 138 3.29 -7.76 13.28
C LEU A 138 2.16 -8.20 14.22
N THR A 139 1.19 -8.95 13.67
CA THR A 139 0.06 -9.51 14.42
C THR A 139 0.54 -10.53 15.45
N TRP A 140 1.44 -11.42 15.05
CA TRP A 140 2.05 -12.41 15.94
C TRP A 140 2.86 -11.76 17.06
N ASN A 141 3.71 -10.77 16.74
CA ASN A 141 4.48 -10.03 17.73
C ASN A 141 3.57 -9.34 18.76
N ARG A 142 2.44 -8.77 18.32
CA ARG A 142 1.43 -8.20 19.23
C ARG A 142 0.75 -9.29 20.06
N PHE A 143 0.36 -10.39 19.44
CA PHE A 143 -0.25 -11.52 20.14
C PHE A 143 0.64 -12.05 21.26
N VAL A 144 1.94 -12.27 20.99
CA VAL A 144 2.90 -12.71 22.00
C VAL A 144 3.05 -11.67 23.11
N ALA A 145 3.16 -10.38 22.77
CA ALA A 145 3.31 -9.31 23.76
C ALA A 145 2.09 -9.18 24.70
N PHE A 146 0.87 -9.36 24.19
CA PHE A 146 -0.36 -9.21 24.97
C PHE A 146 -0.82 -10.49 25.68
N VAL A 147 -0.77 -11.63 25.00
CA VAL A 147 -1.33 -12.90 25.49
C VAL A 147 -0.30 -13.72 26.25
N LEU A 148 0.98 -13.61 25.86
CA LEU A 148 2.07 -14.40 26.40
C LEU A 148 3.18 -13.51 27.01
N PRO A 149 2.84 -12.57 27.92
CA PRO A 149 3.84 -11.64 28.48
C PRO A 149 5.00 -12.39 29.16
N LYS A 150 4.75 -13.59 29.70
CA LYS A 150 5.79 -14.46 30.30
C LYS A 150 6.82 -14.98 29.29
N TYR A 151 6.46 -15.11 28.01
CA TYR A 151 7.37 -15.52 26.93
C TYR A 151 8.03 -14.31 26.23
N ASN A 152 7.56 -13.10 26.53
CA ASN A 152 8.13 -11.87 25.97
C ASN A 152 9.58 -11.63 26.45
N ALA A 153 9.99 -12.24 27.56
CA ALA A 153 11.39 -12.28 28.02
C ALA A 153 12.35 -12.84 26.95
N PHE A 154 11.87 -13.69 26.03
CA PHE A 154 12.65 -14.18 24.90
C PHE A 154 13.09 -13.04 23.97
N PHE A 155 12.28 -11.99 23.83
CA PHE A 155 12.57 -10.80 23.03
C PHE A 155 13.29 -9.68 23.80
N GLU A 156 13.38 -9.77 25.14
CA GLU A 156 13.95 -8.73 26.01
C GLU A 156 15.40 -9.01 26.46
N SER A 157 15.93 -10.22 26.16
CA SER A 157 17.08 -10.80 26.86
C SER A 157 18.46 -10.19 26.57
N THR A 158 18.61 -9.28 25.61
CA THR A 158 19.94 -8.71 25.26
C THR A 158 20.25 -7.35 25.88
N ARG A 159 19.29 -6.62 26.48
CA ARG A 159 19.52 -5.21 26.91
C ARG A 159 19.72 -4.99 28.42
N LYS A 160 19.53 -6.00 29.27
CA LYS A 160 19.61 -5.83 30.74
C LYS A 160 20.93 -6.29 31.38
N ARG A 161 21.94 -6.71 30.60
CA ARG A 161 23.23 -7.19 31.15
C ARG A 161 24.34 -6.14 31.31
N GLU A 162 24.10 -4.88 30.96
CA GLU A 162 25.11 -3.81 30.99
C GLU A 162 24.86 -2.69 32.03
N ARG A 163 23.85 -2.82 32.92
CA ARG A 163 23.59 -1.81 33.99
C ARG A 163 23.96 -2.28 35.41
N HIS A 164 24.64 -3.40 35.54
CA HIS A 164 25.20 -3.87 36.83
C HIS A 164 26.66 -4.27 36.65
N LYS A 165 27.51 -3.29 36.38
CA LYS A 165 28.94 -3.22 36.71
C LYS A 165 29.25 -1.76 36.97
#